data_AF-A0A1F4Q655-F1
#
_entry.id   AF-A0A1F4Q655-F1
#
_cell.length_a   1.000
_cell.length_b   1.000
_cell.length_c   1.000
_cell.angle_alpha   90.00
_cell.angle_beta   90.00
_cell.angle_gamma   90.00
#
_symmetry.space_group_name_H-M   'P 1'
#
loop_
_entity.id
_entity.type
_entity.pdbx_description
1 polymer ?
#
loop_
_entity_poly.entity_id
_entity_poly.type
_entity_poly.pdbx_seq_one_letter_code
_entity_poly.pdbx_strand_id
1 'polypeptide(L)'
;MAQKALPGSDLIAAGLEDLSRGVHSIPGLLVSIGGPRLRRLGYQLPNPIPDPERRLYDLLCQADPDAAHSRYNALVRRLVSFERAAECVK
;
A
#
# COMPACT_ATOMS: atom_id res chain seq x y z
N MET A 1 18.70 -3.46 -11.52
CA MET A 1 18.59 -3.71 -10.07
C MET A 1 18.17 -2.43 -9.28
N ALA A 2 17.14 -1.68 -9.73
CA ALA A 2 16.80 -0.37 -9.15
C ALA A 2 15.60 -0.38 -8.17
N GLN A 3 14.95 -1.52 -7.99
CA GLN A 3 13.66 -1.62 -7.29
C GLN A 3 13.77 -1.39 -5.77
N LYS A 4 14.96 -1.65 -5.18
CA LYS A 4 15.20 -1.64 -3.73
C LYS A 4 15.51 -0.26 -3.14
N ALA A 5 15.58 0.80 -3.96
CA ALA A 5 15.98 2.14 -3.53
C ALA A 5 14.80 3.14 -3.39
N LEU A 6 13.59 2.76 -3.79
CA LEU A 6 12.44 3.67 -3.73
C LEU A 6 11.80 3.69 -2.33
N PRO A 7 11.51 4.86 -1.77
CA PRO A 7 10.84 4.97 -0.48
C PRO A 7 9.47 4.27 -0.55
N GLY A 8 9.25 3.28 0.32
CA GLY A 8 8.01 2.50 0.34
C GLY A 8 8.00 1.23 -0.51
N SER A 9 9.05 0.95 -1.29
CA SER A 9 9.17 -0.29 -2.08
C SER A 9 8.98 -1.57 -1.26
N ASP A 10 9.53 -1.62 -0.05
CA ASP A 10 9.36 -2.71 0.91
C ASP A 10 7.88 -2.98 1.27
N LEU A 11 7.10 -1.92 1.50
CA LEU A 11 5.66 -2.02 1.79
C LEU A 11 4.87 -2.53 0.57
N ILE A 12 5.27 -2.11 -0.63
CA ILE A 12 4.63 -2.57 -1.86
C ILE A 12 4.93 -4.05 -2.09
N ALA A 13 6.19 -4.46 -1.95
CA ALA A 13 6.60 -5.85 -2.08
C ALA A 13 5.87 -6.76 -1.07
N ALA A 14 5.87 -6.37 0.21
CA ALA A 14 5.15 -7.10 1.25
C ALA A 14 3.64 -7.17 0.96
N GLY A 15 3.04 -6.06 0.52
CA GLY A 15 1.61 -6.01 0.22
C GLY A 15 1.22 -6.85 -0.98
N LEU A 16 2.05 -6.92 -2.03
CA LEU A 16 1.84 -7.81 -3.18
C LEU A 16 1.94 -9.30 -2.79
N GLU A 17 2.86 -9.64 -1.89
CA GLU A 17 2.98 -10.99 -1.35
C GLU A 17 1.77 -11.35 -0.49
N ASP A 18 1.35 -10.47 0.42
CA ASP A 18 0.15 -10.67 1.23
C ASP A 18 -1.10 -10.84 0.36
N LEU A 19 -1.26 -10.01 -0.67
CA LEU A 19 -2.36 -10.12 -1.64
C LEU A 19 -2.35 -11.45 -2.39
N SER A 20 -1.16 -11.93 -2.80
CA SER A 20 -1.01 -13.24 -3.45
C SER A 20 -1.38 -14.39 -2.51
N ARG A 21 -1.18 -14.21 -1.20
CA ARG A 21 -1.52 -15.18 -0.16
C ARG A 21 -2.95 -15.03 0.37
N GLY A 22 -3.70 -14.02 -0.09
CA GLY A 22 -5.04 -13.71 0.43
C GLY A 22 -5.04 -13.17 1.86
N VAL A 23 -3.94 -12.57 2.31
CA VAL A 23 -3.78 -12.03 3.66
C VAL A 23 -4.20 -10.56 3.70
N HIS A 24 -5.11 -10.23 4.62
CA HIS A 24 -5.56 -8.85 4.84
C HIS A 24 -4.64 -8.11 5.81
N SER A 25 -3.43 -7.79 5.35
CA SER A 25 -2.43 -7.06 6.12
C SER A 25 -2.50 -5.55 5.84
N ILE A 26 -1.89 -4.73 6.71
CA ILE A 26 -1.68 -3.29 6.47
C ILE A 26 -1.04 -3.02 5.09
N PRO A 27 0.10 -3.66 4.71
CA PRO A 27 0.68 -3.42 3.39
C PRO A 27 -0.20 -3.94 2.24
N GLY A 28 -0.91 -5.06 2.39
CA GLY A 28 -1.84 -5.56 1.36
C GLY A 28 -3.03 -4.62 1.12
N LEU A 29 -3.55 -4.03 2.18
CA LEU A 29 -4.58 -2.99 2.12
C LEU A 29 -4.03 -1.73 1.45
N LEU A 30 -2.85 -1.26 1.84
CA LEU A 30 -2.21 -0.08 1.25
C LEU A 30 -2.00 -0.24 -0.26
N VAL A 31 -1.52 -1.42 -0.68
CA VAL A 31 -1.31 -1.77 -2.08
C VAL A 31 -2.65 -1.84 -2.84
N SER A 32 -3.72 -2.31 -2.20
CA SER A 32 -5.08 -2.26 -2.77
C SER A 32 -5.61 -0.83 -2.92
N ILE A 33 -5.33 0.07 -1.96
CA ILE A 33 -5.68 1.51 -2.05
C ILE A 33 -4.98 2.15 -3.26
N GLY A 34 -3.67 1.89 -3.44
CA GLY A 34 -2.89 2.34 -4.60
C GLY A 34 -3.21 1.63 -5.91
N GLY A 35 -4.14 0.68 -5.88
CA GLY A 35 -4.46 -0.23 -6.98
C GLY A 35 -4.53 0.43 -8.36
N PRO A 36 -5.37 1.45 -8.60
CA PRO A 36 -5.53 2.04 -9.92
C PRO A 36 -4.24 2.68 -10.47
N ARG A 37 -3.40 3.30 -9.63
CA ARG A 37 -2.13 3.92 -10.05
C ARG A 37 -1.03 2.88 -10.23
N LEU A 38 -0.90 1.94 -9.31
CA LEU A 38 0.04 0.83 -9.40
C LEU A 38 -0.21 -0.01 -10.67
N ARG A 39 -1.46 -0.24 -11.05
CA ARG A 39 -1.79 -0.89 -12.34
C ARG A 39 -1.30 -0.10 -13.55
N ARG A 40 -1.45 1.23 -13.56
CA ARG A 40 -0.94 2.09 -14.65
C ARG A 40 0.59 2.05 -14.74
N LEU A 41 1.25 1.91 -13.59
CA LEU A 41 2.69 1.72 -13.52
C LEU A 41 3.14 0.35 -14.04
N GLY A 42 2.26 -0.66 -14.06
CA GLY A 42 2.53 -2.01 -14.57
C GLY A 42 2.57 -3.08 -13.48
N TYR A 43 2.24 -2.74 -12.23
CA TYR A 43 2.16 -3.71 -11.14
C TYR A 43 0.88 -4.53 -11.23
N GLN A 44 1.03 -5.85 -11.07
CA GLN A 44 -0.10 -6.77 -10.97
C GLN A 44 -0.58 -6.83 -9.53
N LEU A 45 -1.89 -6.65 -9.35
CA LEU A 45 -2.54 -6.68 -8.03
C LEU A 45 -3.47 -7.91 -8.00
N PRO A 46 -2.96 -9.06 -7.53
CA PRO A 46 -3.78 -10.24 -7.35
C PRO A 46 -4.79 -9.99 -6.22
N ASN A 47 -6.03 -10.39 -6.44
CA ASN A 47 -7.11 -10.37 -5.43
C ASN A 47 -7.24 -9.04 -4.63
N PRO A 48 -7.54 -7.89 -5.28
CA PRO A 48 -7.67 -6.61 -4.59
C PRO A 48 -8.73 -6.67 -3.50
N ILE A 49 -8.42 -6.13 -2.32
CA ILE A 49 -9.31 -6.18 -1.16
C ILE A 49 -10.43 -5.14 -1.34
N PRO A 50 -11.72 -5.50 -1.12
CA PRO A 50 -12.82 -4.54 -1.15
C PRO A 50 -12.73 -3.57 0.02
N ASP A 51 -13.07 -2.30 -0.23
CA ASP A 51 -13.05 -1.21 0.75
C ASP A 51 -11.72 -1.11 1.53
N PRO A 52 -10.56 -1.08 0.84
CA PRO A 52 -9.27 -1.23 1.50
C PRO A 52 -8.93 -0.03 2.40
N GLU A 53 -9.42 1.17 2.08
CA GLU A 53 -9.31 2.37 2.92
C GLU A 53 -10.03 2.19 4.26
N ARG A 54 -11.29 1.75 4.22
CA ARG A 54 -12.11 1.52 5.42
C ARG A 54 -11.48 0.45 6.30
N ARG A 55 -11.07 -0.68 5.70
CA ARG A 55 -10.42 -1.79 6.41
C ARG A 55 -9.10 -1.38 7.05
N LEU A 56 -8.28 -0.60 6.35
CA LEU A 56 -7.02 -0.08 6.89
C LEU A 56 -7.28 0.84 8.07
N TYR A 57 -8.22 1.77 7.94
CA TYR A 57 -8.57 2.69 9.01
C TYR A 57 -9.10 1.96 10.24
N ASP A 58 -9.97 0.95 10.04
CA ASP A 58 -10.54 0.14 11.11
C ASP A 58 -9.45 -0.64 11.87
N LEU A 59 -8.51 -1.28 11.16
CA LEU A 59 -7.36 -1.95 11.77
C LEU A 59 -6.46 -0.99 12.57
N LEU A 60 -6.21 0.21 12.04
CA LEU A 60 -5.43 1.22 12.74
C LEU A 60 -6.16 1.72 13.99
N CYS A 61 -7.49 1.89 13.90
CA CYS A 61 -8.34 2.32 15.00
C CYS A 61 -8.42 1.25 16.12
N GLN A 62 -8.50 -0.03 15.74
CA GLN A 62 -8.44 -1.15 16.69
C GLN A 62 -7.10 -1.22 17.42
N ALA A 63 -5.99 -0.88 16.74
CA ALA A 63 -4.67 -0.90 17.34
C ALA A 63 -4.40 0.32 18.22
N ASP A 64 -4.71 1.52 17.73
CA ASP A 64 -4.58 2.77 18.46
C ASP A 64 -5.45 3.87 17.80
N PRO A 65 -6.63 4.21 18.37
CA PRO A 65 -7.57 5.14 17.75
C PRO A 65 -7.02 6.57 17.69
N ASP A 66 -6.20 6.97 18.66
CA ASP A 66 -5.60 8.31 18.73
C ASP A 66 -4.55 8.52 17.62
N ALA A 67 -3.71 7.52 17.37
CA ALA A 67 -2.72 7.54 16.30
C ALA A 67 -3.26 7.06 14.94
N ALA A 68 -4.48 6.54 14.85
CA ALA A 68 -5.01 5.92 13.62
C ALA A 68 -4.93 6.87 12.42
N HIS A 69 -5.36 8.12 12.60
CA HIS A 69 -5.28 9.14 11.54
C HIS A 69 -3.84 9.44 11.14
N SER A 70 -2.94 9.59 12.10
CA SER A 70 -1.52 9.90 11.84
C SER A 70 -0.83 8.76 11.10
N ARG A 71 -1.06 7.51 11.53
CA ARG A 71 -0.54 6.29 10.89
C ARG A 71 -1.10 6.12 9.48
N TYR A 72 -2.41 6.34 9.30
CA TYR A 72 -3.03 6.30 7.97
C TYR A 72 -2.37 7.31 7.03
N ASN A 73 -2.27 8.57 7.45
CA ASN A 73 -1.65 9.62 6.67
C ASN A 73 -0.17 9.34 6.35
N ALA A 74 0.58 8.76 7.29
CA ALA A 74 1.96 8.36 7.06
C ALA A 74 2.08 7.25 5.99
N LEU A 75 1.20 6.25 6.04
CA LEU A 75 1.15 5.17 5.05
C LEU A 75 0.76 5.69 3.66
N VAL A 76 -0.28 6.51 3.57
CA VAL A 76 -0.73 7.12 2.31
C VAL A 76 0.36 8.00 1.70
N ARG A 77 1.04 8.83 2.49
CA ARG A 77 2.16 9.66 2.00
C ARG A 77 3.29 8.80 1.45
N ARG A 78 3.60 7.67 2.11
CA ARG A 78 4.65 6.74 1.67
C ARG A 78 4.26 6.03 0.37
N LEU A 79 2.99 5.63 0.22
CA LEU A 79 2.45 5.10 -1.03
C LEU A 79 2.57 6.12 -2.17
N VAL A 80 2.09 7.35 -1.97
CA VAL A 80 2.15 8.42 -3.00
C VAL A 80 3.60 8.75 -3.36
N SER A 81 4.51 8.75 -2.39
CA SER A 81 5.93 8.95 -2.67
C SER A 81 6.53 7.83 -3.52
N PHE A 82 6.13 6.58 -3.27
CA PHE A 82 6.53 5.44 -4.10
C PHE A 82 5.97 5.58 -5.52
N GLU A 83 4.67 5.86 -5.65
CA GLU A 83 4.00 6.03 -6.95
C GLU A 83 4.71 7.08 -7.80
N ARG A 84 4.96 8.27 -7.24
CA ARG A 84 5.67 9.34 -7.95
C ARG A 84 7.08 8.95 -8.36
N ALA A 85 7.82 8.27 -7.47
CA ALA A 85 9.17 7.86 -7.79
C ALA A 85 9.20 6.77 -8.88
N ALA A 86 8.22 5.86 -8.87
CA ALA A 86 8.04 4.86 -9.91
C ALA A 86 7.58 5.47 -11.24
N GLU A 87 6.77 6.53 -11.21
CA GLU A 87 6.40 7.31 -12.39
C GLU A 87 7.61 8.02 -13.02
N CYS A 88 8.54 8.56 -12.21
CA CYS A 88 9.74 9.23 -12.72
C CYS A 88 10.79 8.30 -13.34
N VAL A 89 10.80 7.02 -12.97
CA VAL A 89 11.77 6.03 -13.47
C VAL A 89 11.27 5.32 -14.74
N LYS A 90 10.00 5.51 -15.10
CA LYS A 90 9.35 4.89 -16.27
C LYS A 90 9.54 5.73 -17.53
#